data_AF-A0A969B9K0-F1
#
_entry.id   AF-A0A969B9K0-F1
#
_cell.length_a   1.000
_cell.length_b   1.000
_cell.length_c   1.000
_cell.angle_alpha   90.00
_cell.angle_beta   90.00
_cell.angle_gamma   90.00
#
_symmetry.space_group_name_H-M   'P 1'
#
loop_
_entity.id
_entity.type
_entity.pdbx_description
1 polymer ?
#
loop_
_entity_poly.entity_id
_entity_poly.type
_entity_poly.pdbx_seq_one_letter_code
_entity_poly.pdbx_strand_id
1 'polypeptide(L)'
;MKSIGFYILLLLTLLLISCSKSDSNSDSASGGKGGSMARFAINGNYLYTVDSRKLKIFDISEATQPTYQGEYHGGEDVETIFPYRNTLFLGTRWGMNIIDVTNPVTPVFKSTYQHVYSCDPVVVSETTAYVTLRSEGSACWRTQNQLDIIDVSNLSDPRIIKTYQMTNPKGLGVDKNLLFVCDQGLKGFTTAPTHITLTWFLIFLPYRPTILSLLTTC
;
A
#
# COMPACT_ATOMS: atom_id res chain seq x y z
N MET A 1 32.86 13.02 -53.09
CA MET A 1 32.11 11.94 -52.42
C MET A 1 32.99 11.29 -51.35
N LYS A 2 33.15 11.88 -50.16
CA LYS A 2 34.00 11.33 -49.08
C LYS A 2 33.47 11.59 -47.65
N SER A 3 32.20 11.94 -47.46
CA SER A 3 31.69 12.34 -46.14
C SER A 3 30.67 11.41 -45.50
N ILE A 4 30.07 10.45 -46.21
CA ILE A 4 28.97 9.63 -45.65
C ILE A 4 29.46 8.49 -44.74
N GLY A 5 30.61 7.87 -45.06
CA GLY A 5 31.15 6.76 -44.26
C GLY A 5 31.61 7.17 -42.86
N PHE A 6 32.06 8.42 -42.68
CA PHE A 6 32.52 8.91 -41.38
C PHE A 6 31.37 9.11 -40.40
N TYR A 7 30.22 9.61 -40.88
CA TYR A 7 29.03 9.79 -40.02
C TYR A 7 28.38 8.46 -39.63
N ILE A 8 28.43 7.44 -40.49
CA ILE A 8 27.91 6.10 -40.16
C ILE A 8 28.78 5.43 -39.07
N LEU A 9 30.10 5.62 -39.11
CA LEU A 9 31.01 5.10 -38.08
C LEU A 9 30.89 5.88 -36.74
N LEU A 10 30.59 7.18 -36.81
CA LEU A 10 30.31 8.02 -35.64
C LEU A 10 28.95 7.71 -35.00
N LEU A 11 27.95 7.34 -35.81
CA LEU A 11 26.63 6.91 -35.30
C LEU A 11 26.68 5.52 -34.65
N LEU A 12 27.53 4.62 -35.16
CA LEU A 12 27.69 3.27 -34.64
C LEU A 12 28.45 3.23 -33.31
N THR A 13 29.32 4.21 -33.06
CA THR A 13 30.05 4.35 -31.78
C THR A 13 29.19 4.99 -30.68
N LEU A 14 28.18 5.80 -31.04
CA LEU A 14 27.21 6.37 -30.10
C LEU A 14 26.21 5.32 -29.53
N LEU A 15 26.09 4.16 -30.16
CA LEU A 15 25.19 3.06 -29.76
C LEU A 15 25.80 2.08 -28.75
N LEU A 16 27.07 2.28 -28.36
CA LEU A 16 27.78 1.39 -27.42
C LEU A 16 28.01 2.01 -26.02
N ILE A 17 27.34 3.12 -25.69
CA ILE A 17 27.28 3.60 -24.31
C ILE A 17 26.33 2.68 -23.54
N SER A 18 26.85 1.52 -23.16
CA SER A 18 26.26 0.63 -22.17
C SER A 18 26.14 1.38 -20.85
N CYS A 19 24.95 1.37 -20.28
CA CYS A 19 24.68 1.90 -18.95
C CYS A 19 25.39 0.98 -17.95
N SER A 20 26.57 1.39 -17.47
CA SER A 20 27.18 0.77 -16.31
C SER A 20 26.34 1.19 -15.10
N LYS A 21 25.61 0.22 -14.52
CA LYS A 21 24.96 0.39 -13.23
C LYS A 21 26.09 0.64 -12.23
N SER A 22 26.22 1.89 -11.78
CA SER A 22 27.11 2.22 -10.68
C SER A 22 26.49 1.62 -9.42
N ASP A 23 27.13 0.58 -8.89
CA ASP A 23 26.85 0.07 -7.55
C ASP A 23 27.25 1.14 -6.54
N SER A 24 26.30 2.03 -6.27
CA SER A 24 26.36 3.00 -5.19
C SER A 24 25.46 2.49 -4.07
N ASN A 25 26.13 2.05 -3.01
CA ASN A 25 25.70 1.91 -1.62
C ASN A 25 24.36 1.23 -1.31
N SER A 26 24.43 0.37 -0.31
CA SER A 26 23.33 -0.40 0.29
C SER A 26 22.21 0.47 0.85
N ASP A 27 21.34 1.01 0.00
CA ASP A 27 19.94 1.15 0.36
C ASP A 27 19.32 -0.24 0.15
N SER A 28 18.95 -0.90 1.24
CA SER A 28 18.16 -2.12 1.22
C SER A 28 17.08 -1.96 0.16
N ALA A 29 17.14 -2.79 -0.90
CA ALA A 29 16.19 -2.74 -2.00
C ALA A 29 14.78 -2.76 -1.41
N SER A 30 14.16 -1.59 -1.31
CA SER A 30 12.81 -1.43 -0.79
C SER A 30 11.92 -2.16 -1.76
N GLY A 31 11.53 -3.39 -1.42
CA GLY A 31 10.52 -4.15 -2.15
C GLY A 31 9.30 -3.27 -2.45
N GLY A 32 8.58 -3.58 -3.53
CA GLY A 32 7.41 -2.82 -3.95
C GLY A 32 6.44 -2.64 -2.78
N LYS A 33 6.02 -1.38 -2.54
CA LYS A 33 5.01 -1.08 -1.52
C LYS A 33 3.63 -1.44 -2.05
N GLY A 34 2.97 -2.40 -1.42
CA GLY A 34 1.60 -2.78 -1.75
C GLY A 34 0.61 -1.66 -1.42
N GLY A 35 -0.41 -1.50 -2.26
CA GLY A 35 -1.56 -0.65 -1.95
C GLY A 35 -2.46 -1.28 -0.88
N SER A 36 -3.51 -0.57 -0.49
CA SER A 36 -4.39 -0.92 0.63
C SER A 36 -5.18 -2.24 0.47
N MET A 37 -5.22 -2.81 -0.74
CA MET A 37 -5.90 -4.08 -1.05
C MET A 37 -4.96 -5.29 -0.99
N ALA A 38 -3.72 -5.09 -0.56
CA ALA A 38 -2.74 -6.15 -0.50
C ALA A 38 -3.16 -7.25 0.47
N ARG A 39 -2.98 -8.50 0.04
CA ARG A 39 -3.16 -9.72 0.86
C ARG A 39 -1.84 -10.37 1.25
N PHE A 40 -0.75 -9.71 0.94
CA PHE A 40 0.58 -10.07 1.39
C PHE A 40 1.44 -8.82 1.54
N ALA A 41 2.44 -8.89 2.41
CA ALA A 41 3.31 -7.78 2.73
C ALA A 41 4.73 -8.28 2.96
N ILE A 42 5.70 -7.50 2.51
CA ILE A 42 7.12 -7.74 2.79
C ILE A 42 7.56 -6.82 3.92
N ASN A 43 8.23 -7.38 4.93
CA ASN A 43 8.89 -6.65 5.99
C ASN A 43 10.32 -7.18 6.18
N GLY A 44 11.32 -6.40 5.76
CA GLY A 44 12.69 -6.88 5.68
C GLY A 44 12.78 -8.12 4.79
N ASN A 45 13.35 -9.21 5.34
CA ASN A 45 13.50 -10.50 4.65
C ASN A 45 12.29 -11.43 4.85
N TYR A 46 11.14 -10.93 5.30
CA TYR A 46 9.98 -11.78 5.57
C TYR A 46 8.79 -11.38 4.72
N LEU A 47 8.12 -12.37 4.15
CA LEU A 47 6.84 -12.26 3.46
C LEU A 47 5.74 -12.78 4.38
N TYR A 48 4.77 -11.93 4.66
CA TYR A 48 3.55 -12.25 5.38
C TYR A 48 2.42 -12.38 4.38
N THR A 49 1.67 -13.47 4.40
CA THR A 49 0.46 -13.63 3.58
C THR A 49 -0.75 -13.83 4.49
N VAL A 50 -1.89 -13.25 4.12
CA VAL A 50 -3.11 -13.32 4.93
C VAL A 50 -4.13 -14.22 4.28
N ASP A 51 -4.63 -15.16 5.06
CA ASP A 51 -5.84 -15.92 4.79
C ASP A 51 -6.92 -15.49 5.80
N SER A 52 -8.15 -15.97 5.63
CA SER A 52 -9.33 -15.66 6.44
C SER A 52 -9.18 -15.87 7.95
N ARG A 53 -8.16 -16.61 8.41
CA ARG A 53 -7.97 -16.95 9.84
C ARG A 53 -6.55 -16.80 10.36
N LYS A 54 -5.56 -16.68 9.47
CA LYS A 54 -4.14 -16.79 9.85
C LYS A 54 -3.23 -16.01 8.93
N LEU A 55 -2.12 -15.56 9.50
CA LEU A 55 -0.96 -15.09 8.75
C LEU A 55 -0.02 -16.28 8.51
N LYS A 56 0.47 -16.44 7.29
CA LYS A 56 1.60 -17.34 7.00
C LYS A 56 2.85 -16.51 6.85
N ILE A 57 3.97 -17.02 7.36
CA ILE A 57 5.25 -16.32 7.42
C ILE A 57 6.26 -17.11 6.60
N PHE A 58 6.90 -16.42 5.67
CA PHE A 58 7.97 -16.97 4.84
C PHE A 58 9.22 -16.11 4.99
N ASP A 59 10.37 -16.75 5.18
CA ASP A 59 11.66 -16.11 4.99
C ASP A 59 11.96 -16.06 3.49
N ILE A 60 12.28 -14.88 3.01
CA ILE A 60 12.60 -14.54 1.61
C ILE A 60 13.98 -13.89 1.51
N SER A 61 14.89 -14.15 2.46
CA SER A 61 16.30 -13.72 2.37
C SER A 61 16.94 -14.17 1.06
N GLU A 62 16.58 -15.38 0.60
CA GLU A 62 16.89 -15.91 -0.71
C GLU A 62 15.67 -15.81 -1.63
N ALA A 63 15.64 -14.80 -2.50
CA ALA A 63 14.46 -14.48 -3.32
C ALA A 63 13.99 -15.63 -4.24
N THR A 64 14.91 -16.52 -4.63
CA THR A 64 14.60 -17.69 -5.46
C THR A 64 14.17 -18.92 -4.65
N GLN A 65 14.34 -18.90 -3.33
CA GLN A 65 14.01 -20.02 -2.45
C GLN A 65 13.34 -19.54 -1.13
N PRO A 66 12.07 -19.09 -1.18
CA PRO A 66 11.31 -18.78 0.02
C PRO A 66 11.16 -20.01 0.93
N THR A 67 11.36 -19.84 2.24
CA THR A 67 11.18 -20.91 3.23
C THR A 67 10.04 -20.59 4.19
N TYR A 68 9.15 -21.56 4.44
CA TYR A 68 8.04 -21.38 5.37
C TYR A 68 8.54 -21.43 6.82
N GLN A 69 8.23 -20.40 7.60
CA GLN A 69 8.71 -20.24 8.98
C GLN A 69 7.62 -20.49 10.02
N GLY A 70 6.34 -20.41 9.62
CA GLY A 70 5.22 -20.69 10.53
C GLY A 70 3.97 -19.89 10.22
N GLU A 71 3.04 -19.94 11.17
CA GLU A 71 1.76 -19.26 11.09
C GLU A 71 1.41 -18.57 12.40
N TYR A 72 0.67 -17.46 12.28
CA TYR A 72 0.14 -16.71 13.41
C TYR A 72 -1.40 -16.73 13.35
N HIS A 73 -2.01 -17.19 14.44
CA HIS A 73 -3.45 -17.31 14.63
C HIS A 73 -3.93 -16.15 15.50
N GLY A 74 -4.23 -15.01 14.89
CA GLY A 74 -4.73 -13.82 15.59
C GLY A 74 -5.35 -12.80 14.64
N GLY A 75 -5.81 -13.29 13.48
CA GLY A 75 -6.33 -12.49 12.39
C GLY A 75 -7.62 -13.10 11.87
N GLU A 76 -8.62 -13.26 12.73
CA GLU A 76 -9.96 -13.59 12.27
C GLU A 76 -10.46 -12.49 11.34
N ASP A 77 -11.02 -12.87 10.20
CA ASP A 77 -11.64 -11.96 9.24
C ASP A 77 -10.69 -10.89 8.66
N VAL A 78 -9.40 -11.20 8.52
CA VAL A 78 -8.44 -10.32 7.86
C VAL A 78 -8.68 -10.27 6.36
N GLU A 79 -8.81 -9.05 5.86
CA GLU A 79 -9.04 -8.76 4.44
C GLU A 79 -7.81 -8.14 3.78
N THR A 80 -7.09 -7.28 4.52
CA THR A 80 -5.95 -6.51 4.01
C THR A 80 -4.78 -6.54 4.99
N ILE A 81 -3.57 -6.36 4.46
CA ILE A 81 -2.34 -6.25 5.25
C ILE A 81 -1.50 -5.09 4.73
N PHE A 82 -1.00 -4.28 5.66
CA PHE A 82 -0.09 -3.19 5.36
C PHE A 82 1.11 -3.19 6.32
N PRO A 83 2.36 -3.30 5.82
CA PRO A 83 3.54 -3.25 6.65
C PRO A 83 4.01 -1.81 6.87
N TYR A 84 4.36 -1.46 8.11
CA TYR A 84 5.07 -0.21 8.40
C TYR A 84 6.03 -0.40 9.58
N ARG A 85 7.34 -0.22 9.33
CA ARG A 85 8.42 -0.53 10.28
C ARG A 85 8.25 -1.95 10.83
N ASN A 86 8.41 -2.19 12.14
CA ASN A 86 8.25 -3.51 12.75
C ASN A 86 6.79 -3.83 13.11
N THR A 87 5.83 -3.36 12.30
CA THR A 87 4.40 -3.50 12.59
C THR A 87 3.63 -3.86 11.32
N LEU A 88 2.67 -4.76 11.46
CA LEU A 88 1.67 -5.08 10.46
C LEU A 88 0.32 -4.52 10.90
N PHE A 89 -0.35 -3.81 10.00
CA PHE A 89 -1.70 -3.31 10.17
C PHE A 89 -2.61 -4.20 9.33
N LEU A 90 -3.51 -4.92 10.01
CA LEU A 90 -4.43 -5.84 9.37
C LEU A 90 -5.82 -5.22 9.35
N GLY A 91 -6.32 -4.91 8.16
CA GLY A 91 -7.72 -4.52 8.00
C GLY A 91 -8.59 -5.76 8.16
N THR A 92 -9.53 -5.70 9.10
CA THR A 92 -10.52 -6.75 9.36
C THR A 92 -11.92 -6.18 9.22
N ARG A 93 -12.90 -7.09 9.20
CA ARG A 93 -14.31 -6.68 9.19
C ARG A 93 -14.74 -5.86 10.39
N TRP A 94 -14.01 -5.89 11.51
CA TRP A 94 -14.40 -5.23 12.78
C TRP A 94 -13.48 -4.09 13.21
N GLY A 95 -12.38 -3.88 12.48
CA GLY A 95 -11.33 -3.02 12.97
C GLY A 95 -10.03 -3.18 12.23
N MET A 96 -9.05 -2.37 12.61
CA MET A 96 -7.66 -2.51 12.21
C MET A 96 -6.88 -3.14 13.37
N ASN A 97 -6.43 -4.39 13.20
CA ASN A 97 -5.55 -5.05 14.17
C ASN A 97 -4.11 -4.61 13.96
N ILE A 98 -3.41 -4.31 15.05
CA ILE A 98 -2.02 -3.88 15.05
C ILE A 98 -1.17 -5.01 15.61
N ILE A 99 -0.29 -5.56 14.78
CA ILE A 99 0.57 -6.71 15.11
C ILE A 99 2.04 -6.28 15.08
N ASP A 100 2.75 -6.50 16.17
CA ASP A 100 4.19 -6.30 16.26
C ASP A 100 4.93 -7.50 15.66
N VAL A 101 5.87 -7.21 14.76
CA VAL A 101 6.73 -8.18 14.07
C VAL A 101 8.21 -7.87 14.29
N THR A 102 8.55 -7.27 15.43
CA THR A 102 9.95 -7.08 15.87
C THR A 102 10.70 -8.41 15.86
N ASN A 103 10.05 -9.48 16.33
CA ASN A 103 10.47 -10.84 15.98
C ASN A 103 9.58 -11.34 14.82
N PRO A 104 10.13 -11.47 13.61
CA PRO A 104 9.33 -11.68 12.41
C PRO A 104 8.63 -13.04 12.36
N VAL A 105 9.17 -14.06 13.05
CA VAL A 105 8.60 -15.42 13.10
C VAL A 105 7.70 -15.65 14.31
N THR A 106 7.63 -14.70 15.25
CA THR A 106 6.72 -14.73 16.40
C THR A 106 5.95 -13.42 16.55
N PRO A 107 4.98 -13.14 15.65
CA PRO A 107 4.18 -11.94 15.73
C PRO A 107 3.38 -11.84 17.03
N VAL A 108 3.22 -10.62 17.54
CA VAL A 108 2.52 -10.33 18.81
C VAL A 108 1.40 -9.31 18.58
N PHE A 109 0.19 -9.64 18.99
CA PHE A 109 -0.93 -8.70 18.98
C PHE A 109 -0.65 -7.52 19.93
N LYS A 110 -0.86 -6.28 19.46
CA LYS A 110 -0.73 -5.08 20.30
C LYS A 110 -2.08 -4.51 20.70
N SER A 111 -2.93 -4.24 19.72
CA SER A 111 -4.24 -3.62 19.92
C SER A 111 -5.10 -3.74 18.67
N THR A 112 -6.35 -3.30 18.81
CA THR A 112 -7.27 -3.11 17.69
C THR A 112 -7.81 -1.70 17.75
N TYR A 113 -7.75 -0.98 16.63
CA TYR A 113 -8.65 0.14 16.42
C TYR A 113 -9.99 -0.41 15.98
N GLN A 114 -10.96 -0.44 16.89
CA GLN A 114 -12.30 -0.92 16.58
C GLN A 114 -13.09 0.18 15.89
N HIS A 115 -13.61 -0.11 14.71
CA HIS A 115 -14.59 0.72 14.02
C HIS A 115 -15.86 -0.07 13.79
N VAL A 116 -16.86 0.58 13.20
CA VAL A 116 -18.09 -0.09 12.77
C VAL A 116 -17.79 -1.08 11.64
N TYR A 117 -18.49 -2.22 11.61
CA TYR A 117 -18.24 -3.33 10.69
C TYR A 117 -18.01 -2.88 9.24
N SER A 118 -16.85 -3.13 8.63
CA SER A 118 -16.48 -2.57 7.33
C SER A 118 -15.36 -3.32 6.62
N CYS A 119 -15.31 -3.19 5.29
CA CYS A 119 -14.34 -3.85 4.42
C CYS A 119 -13.24 -2.83 4.13
N ASP A 120 -12.22 -2.78 4.99
CA ASP A 120 -11.43 -1.56 5.19
C ASP A 120 -10.00 -1.71 4.68
N PRO A 121 -9.71 -1.15 3.48
CA PRO A 121 -8.35 -0.94 3.05
C PRO A 121 -7.63 0.03 3.99
N VAL A 122 -6.46 -0.37 4.45
CA VAL A 122 -5.61 0.41 5.37
C VAL A 122 -4.27 0.74 4.70
N VAL A 123 -3.81 1.98 4.85
CA VAL A 123 -2.41 2.36 4.63
C VAL A 123 -1.92 3.20 5.81
N VAL A 124 -0.62 3.12 6.09
CA VAL A 124 0.00 3.84 7.22
C VAL A 124 1.22 4.63 6.74
N SER A 125 1.35 5.86 7.23
CA SER A 125 2.56 6.67 7.07
C SER A 125 2.88 7.39 8.36
N GLU A 126 4.11 7.19 8.84
CA GLU A 126 4.59 7.71 10.13
C GLU A 126 3.70 7.31 11.30
N THR A 127 2.96 8.26 11.85
CA THR A 127 2.10 8.08 13.01
C THR A 127 0.63 8.14 12.63
N THR A 128 0.29 8.04 11.35
CA THR A 128 -1.07 8.21 10.86
C THR A 128 -1.48 7.04 9.97
N ALA A 129 -2.60 6.40 10.34
CA ALA A 129 -3.28 5.42 9.52
C ALA A 129 -4.45 6.07 8.77
N TYR A 130 -4.68 5.59 7.55
CA TYR A 130 -5.72 6.05 6.64
C TYR A 130 -6.57 4.84 6.28
N VAL A 131 -7.88 4.94 6.54
CA VAL A 131 -8.81 3.83 6.38
C VAL A 131 -10.01 4.30 5.59
N THR A 132 -10.31 3.64 4.47
CA THR A 132 -11.52 3.93 3.69
C THR A 132 -12.60 2.94 3.98
N LEU A 133 -13.81 3.46 4.15
CA LEU A 133 -15.01 2.72 4.46
C LEU A 133 -15.95 2.84 3.25
N ARG A 134 -16.42 1.70 2.71
CA ARG A 134 -17.25 1.66 1.49
C ARG A 134 -18.56 0.89 1.70
N SER A 135 -19.68 1.53 1.38
CA SER A 135 -21.03 0.98 1.54
C SER A 135 -21.57 0.20 0.34
N GLU A 136 -21.18 0.57 -0.88
CA GLU A 136 -21.69 -0.06 -2.11
C GLU A 136 -20.84 -1.26 -2.51
N GLY A 137 -21.46 -2.35 -2.99
CA GLY A 137 -20.76 -3.47 -3.64
C GLY A 137 -19.68 -4.17 -2.80
N SER A 138 -19.59 -3.89 -1.51
CA SER A 138 -18.79 -4.64 -0.54
C SER A 138 -19.71 -5.69 0.12
N ALA A 139 -19.16 -6.82 0.58
CA ALA A 139 -19.90 -7.76 1.42
C ALA A 139 -20.20 -7.17 2.82
N CYS A 140 -19.82 -5.91 3.03
CA CYS A 140 -19.95 -5.17 4.26
C CYS A 140 -21.19 -4.27 4.20
N TRP A 141 -22.28 -4.77 4.79
CA TRP A 141 -23.60 -4.12 4.82
C TRP A 141 -23.57 -2.76 5.53
N ARG A 142 -23.36 -1.68 4.77
CA ARG A 142 -23.31 -0.31 5.30
C ARG A 142 -24.02 0.69 4.39
N THR A 143 -24.16 1.92 4.90
CA THR A 143 -24.77 3.06 4.19
C THR A 143 -23.87 4.30 4.10
N GLN A 144 -22.64 4.27 4.66
CA GLN A 144 -21.73 5.41 4.67
C GLN A 144 -20.42 5.13 3.93
N ASN A 145 -19.98 6.13 3.17
CA ASN A 145 -18.70 6.15 2.47
C ASN A 145 -17.82 7.23 3.11
N GLN A 146 -16.66 6.87 3.65
CA GLN A 146 -15.79 7.81 4.35
C GLN A 146 -14.31 7.42 4.31
N LEU A 147 -13.45 8.37 4.64
CA LEU A 147 -12.04 8.18 4.94
C LEU A 147 -11.78 8.64 6.37
N ASP A 148 -11.28 7.73 7.19
CA ASP A 148 -10.86 8.01 8.56
C ASP A 148 -9.34 8.21 8.62
N ILE A 149 -8.96 9.26 9.33
CA ILE A 149 -7.58 9.58 9.69
C ILE A 149 -7.41 9.21 11.15
N ILE A 150 -6.49 8.29 11.44
CA ILE A 150 -6.31 7.70 12.77
C ILE A 150 -4.87 7.95 13.23
N ASP A 151 -4.73 8.46 14.44
CA ASP A 151 -3.45 8.54 15.15
C ASP A 151 -3.04 7.15 15.61
N VAL A 152 -1.87 6.71 15.16
CA VAL A 152 -1.21 5.46 15.57
C VAL A 152 0.17 5.72 16.17
N SER A 153 0.43 6.94 16.64
CA SER A 153 1.64 7.27 17.41
C SER A 153 1.81 6.37 18.64
N ASN A 154 0.70 6.05 19.31
CA ASN A 154 0.61 4.99 20.30
C ASN A 154 -0.09 3.77 19.71
N LEU A 155 0.70 2.75 19.34
CA LEU A 155 0.20 1.49 18.77
C LEU A 155 -0.70 0.69 19.72
N SER A 156 -0.71 1.01 21.02
CA SER A 156 -1.60 0.37 22.00
C SER A 156 -2.94 1.09 22.18
N ASP A 157 -3.07 2.32 21.69
CA ASP A 157 -4.25 3.16 21.83
C ASP A 157 -4.46 4.03 20.58
N PRO A 158 -4.81 3.42 19.44
CA PRO A 158 -5.07 4.15 18.19
C PRO A 158 -6.36 4.97 18.30
N ARG A 159 -6.35 6.21 17.81
CA ARG A 159 -7.47 7.16 17.99
C ARG A 159 -7.86 7.86 16.70
N ILE A 160 -9.16 7.98 16.45
CA ILE A 160 -9.65 8.75 15.31
C ILE A 160 -9.34 10.23 15.50
N ILE A 161 -8.73 10.84 14.48
CA ILE A 161 -8.46 12.28 14.41
C ILE A 161 -9.60 12.96 13.66
N LYS A 162 -9.96 12.42 12.48
CA LYS A 162 -10.90 13.07 11.58
C LYS A 162 -11.52 12.09 10.60
N THR A 163 -12.79 12.33 10.28
CA THR A 163 -13.52 11.63 9.22
C THR A 163 -13.83 12.60 8.08
N TYR A 164 -13.60 12.15 6.85
CA TYR A 164 -13.99 12.83 5.63
C TYR A 164 -15.04 12.01 4.91
N GLN A 165 -16.16 12.64 4.54
CA GLN A 165 -17.17 11.99 3.71
C GLN A 165 -16.61 11.74 2.30
N MET A 166 -16.86 10.55 1.77
CA MET A 166 -16.42 10.08 0.45
C MET A 166 -17.61 9.64 -0.38
N THR A 167 -17.43 9.44 -1.69
CA THR A 167 -18.55 9.04 -2.57
C THR A 167 -18.62 7.53 -2.74
N ASN A 168 -17.53 6.86 -3.10
CA ASN A 168 -17.39 5.42 -3.31
C ASN A 168 -15.89 5.03 -3.28
N PRO A 169 -15.23 5.09 -2.10
CA PRO A 169 -13.79 4.87 -2.01
C PRO A 169 -13.44 3.39 -2.20
N LYS A 170 -12.55 3.05 -3.13
CA LYS A 170 -12.20 1.65 -3.47
C LYS A 170 -10.83 1.21 -2.96
N GLY A 171 -9.95 2.15 -2.68
CA GLY A 171 -8.57 1.83 -2.31
C GLY A 171 -7.74 3.07 -2.05
N LEU A 172 -6.63 2.83 -1.37
CA LEU A 172 -5.68 3.82 -0.90
C LEU A 172 -4.27 3.41 -1.30
N GLY A 173 -3.44 4.42 -1.54
CA GLY A 173 -2.00 4.29 -1.63
C GLY A 173 -1.34 5.42 -0.85
N VAL A 174 -0.19 5.16 -0.26
CA VAL A 174 0.59 6.21 0.41
C VAL A 174 2.02 6.18 -0.08
N ASP A 175 2.55 7.36 -0.40
CA ASP A 175 3.96 7.56 -0.67
C ASP A 175 4.41 8.85 -0.02
N LYS A 176 5.31 8.73 0.98
CA LYS A 176 5.80 9.85 1.78
C LYS A 176 4.64 10.66 2.38
N ASN A 177 4.49 11.91 1.96
CA ASN A 177 3.46 12.85 2.39
C ASN A 177 2.26 12.92 1.41
N LEU A 178 2.14 11.96 0.49
CA LEU A 178 1.05 11.88 -0.46
C LEU A 178 0.16 10.69 -0.14
N LEU A 179 -1.13 10.95 -0.01
CA LEU A 179 -2.18 9.95 0.05
C LEU A 179 -2.94 9.96 -1.28
N PHE A 180 -3.06 8.80 -1.89
CA PHE A 180 -3.85 8.56 -3.08
C PHE A 180 -5.13 7.86 -2.67
N VAL A 181 -6.28 8.42 -3.06
CA VAL A 181 -7.60 7.84 -2.77
C VAL A 181 -8.33 7.61 -4.07
N CYS A 182 -8.74 6.37 -4.27
CA CYS A 182 -9.57 5.95 -5.38
C CYS A 182 -11.04 6.20 -5.03
N ASP A 183 -11.61 7.33 -5.44
CA ASP A 183 -12.99 7.72 -5.12
C ASP A 183 -13.60 8.53 -6.27
N GLN A 184 -14.32 7.86 -7.17
CA GLN A 184 -14.86 8.43 -8.42
C GLN A 184 -13.75 9.10 -9.28
N GLY A 185 -12.61 8.43 -9.40
CA GLY A 185 -11.37 8.97 -9.96
C GLY A 185 -10.24 8.91 -8.93
N LEU A 186 -9.05 9.40 -9.31
CA LEU A 186 -7.88 9.40 -8.43
C LEU A 186 -7.71 10.78 -7.78
N LYS A 187 -7.88 10.83 -6.46
CA LYS A 187 -7.63 12.02 -5.64
C LYS A 187 -6.24 11.92 -5.02
N GLY A 188 -5.44 12.96 -5.14
CA GLY A 188 -4.15 13.10 -4.46
C GLY A 188 -4.27 14.12 -3.33
N PHE A 189 -3.91 13.72 -2.11
CA PHE A 189 -3.89 14.58 -0.94
C PHE A 189 -2.48 14.71 -0.39
N THR A 190 -2.14 15.89 0.10
CA THR A 190 -1.00 16.09 0.98
C THR A 190 -1.41 15.74 2.39
N THR A 191 -0.58 14.95 3.06
CA THR A 191 -0.83 14.49 4.43
C THR A 191 -0.11 15.37 5.44
N ALA A 192 -0.83 15.74 6.49
CA ALA A 192 -0.30 16.32 7.72
C ALA A 192 -0.74 15.44 8.89
N PRO A 193 -0.08 15.50 10.06
CA PRO A 193 -0.37 14.61 11.18
C PRO A 193 -1.85 14.58 11.61
N THR A 194 -2.57 15.70 11.45
CA THR A 194 -3.95 15.85 11.92
C THR A 194 -5.00 16.00 10.83
N HIS A 195 -4.61 16.14 9.57
CA HIS A 195 -5.53 16.41 8.48
C HIS A 195 -4.88 16.11 7.12
N ILE A 196 -5.73 16.03 6.12
CA ILE A 196 -5.32 15.95 4.72
C ILE A 196 -5.82 17.18 3.95
N THR A 197 -5.07 17.57 2.93
CA THR A 197 -5.40 18.68 2.04
C THR A 197 -5.40 18.16 0.61
N LEU A 198 -6.50 18.39 -0.14
CA LEU A 198 -6.59 17.96 -1.53
C LEU A 198 -5.57 18.75 -2.36
N THR A 199 -4.66 18.04 -3.02
CA THR A 199 -3.59 18.65 -3.83
C THR A 199 -3.97 18.66 -5.30
N TRP A 200 -4.54 17.56 -5.80
CA TRP A 200 -5.06 17.47 -7.16
C TRP A 200 -6.15 16.40 -7.25
N PHE A 201 -6.97 16.52 -8.29
CA PHE A 201 -7.99 15.53 -8.61
C PHE A 201 -7.93 15.21 -10.10
N LEU A 202 -7.71 13.94 -10.43
CA LEU A 202 -7.77 13.45 -11.80
C LEU A 202 -9.12 12.76 -12.00
N ILE A 203 -10.03 13.46 -12.68
CA ILE A 203 -11.26 12.87 -13.20
C ILE A 203 -10.88 12.24 -14.54
N PHE A 204 -10.89 10.91 -14.60
CA PHE A 204 -10.85 10.22 -15.88
C PHE A 204 -12.22 10.43 -16.53
N LEU A 205 -12.33 11.39 -17.45
CA LEU A 205 -13.53 11.58 -18.24
C LEU A 205 -13.83 10.27 -18.99
N PRO A 206 -15.07 9.77 -18.98
CA PRO A 206 -15.41 8.65 -19.83
C PRO A 206 -15.28 9.14 -21.28
N TYR A 207 -14.63 8.33 -22.12
CA TYR A 207 -14.63 8.43 -23.59
C TYR A 207 -13.60 9.35 -24.28
N ARG A 208 -12.45 8.75 -24.65
CA ARG A 208 -11.99 8.73 -26.06
C ARG A 208 -11.41 7.34 -26.38
N PRO A 209 -11.89 6.64 -27.43
CA PRO A 209 -11.42 5.31 -27.76
C PRO A 209 -10.11 5.45 -28.54
N THR A 210 -8.97 5.17 -27.89
CA THR A 210 -7.74 4.64 -28.52
C THR A 210 -6.69 4.35 -27.44
N ILE A 211 -6.53 3.05 -27.13
CA ILE A 211 -5.28 2.42 -26.64
C ILE A 211 -4.80 2.79 -25.21
N LEU A 212 -5.62 3.37 -24.34
CA LEU A 212 -5.25 3.52 -22.91
C LEU A 212 -6.41 3.19 -21.94
N SER A 213 -7.04 2.03 -22.12
CA SER A 213 -8.16 1.56 -21.30
C SER A 213 -7.76 0.89 -19.97
N LEU A 214 -6.49 0.97 -19.56
CA LEU A 214 -6.04 0.42 -18.26
C LEU A 214 -6.10 1.44 -17.11
N LEU A 215 -6.44 2.71 -17.39
CA LEU A 215 -6.50 3.79 -16.39
C LEU A 215 -7.92 4.35 -16.17
N THR A 216 -8.92 3.89 -16.92
CA THR A 216 -10.29 4.46 -16.89
C THR A 216 -11.11 4.09 -15.67
N THR A 217 -10.63 3.16 -14.84
CA THR A 217 -11.25 2.84 -13.56
C THR A 217 -10.14 2.62 -12.56
N CYS A 218 -9.81 3.69 -11.84
CA CYS A 218 -9.95 3.53 -10.41
C CYS A 218 -11.46 3.26 -10.16
#